data_AF-A0A0Q4LPV1-F1
#
_entry.id   AF-A0A0Q4LPV1-F1
#
_cell.length_a   1.000
_cell.length_b   1.000
_cell.length_c   1.000
_cell.angle_alpha   90.00
_cell.angle_beta   90.00
_cell.angle_gamma   90.00
#
_symmetry.space_group_name_H-M   'P 1'
#
loop_
_entity.id
_entity.type
_entity.pdbx_description
1 polymer ?
#
loop_
_entity_poly.entity_id
_entity_poly.type
_entity_poly.pdbx_seq_one_letter_code
_entity_poly.pdbx_strand_id
1 'polypeptide(L)'
;MKNIFTFCLLLLSVITTKAQDTEDYIAEHVEVAQELMRDHKIPASIILAVAIHESAAGNSRIAQHLNNHFGVKGPNNNADIRSAYRDYESDEESYNHFVELMETRAPFNGLFGKYDQYDYKGWARGIQRSGYAQSRTWASQVIAMVDKYDLYQYDERPEDYVAPVYKAPVYHRKKRSTSRIYIVKAGDNLGAIAKKKGTTVKTLMKKNGMKRANLKPGQRIKF
;
A
#
# COMPACT_ATOMS: atom_id res chain seq x y z
N MET A 1 68.06 22.34 15.02
CA MET A 1 67.09 22.09 13.93
C MET A 1 66.20 20.94 14.38
N LYS A 2 64.96 21.21 14.82
CA LYS A 2 63.98 20.19 15.23
C LYS A 2 62.70 20.46 14.45
N ASN A 3 62.37 19.56 13.51
CA ASN A 3 61.15 19.65 12.73
C ASN A 3 60.07 18.83 13.44
N ILE A 4 59.01 19.49 13.89
CA ILE A 4 57.84 18.87 14.51
C ILE A 4 56.89 18.44 13.40
N PHE A 5 56.65 17.13 13.29
CA PHE A 5 55.59 16.56 12.45
C PHE A 5 54.28 16.62 13.24
N THR A 6 53.35 17.48 12.82
CA THR A 6 52.00 17.55 13.40
C THR A 6 51.12 16.49 12.72
N PHE A 7 50.81 15.42 13.43
CA PHE A 7 49.89 14.38 12.99
C PHE A 7 48.45 14.85 13.27
N CYS A 8 47.74 15.31 12.24
CA CYS A 8 46.33 15.70 12.35
C CYS A 8 45.46 14.44 12.24
N LEU A 9 45.00 13.94 13.38
CA LEU A 9 44.11 12.78 13.47
C LEU A 9 42.69 13.20 13.06
N LEU A 10 42.34 13.03 11.79
CA LEU A 10 40.97 13.16 11.30
C LEU A 10 40.14 11.98 11.83
N LEU A 11 39.41 12.21 12.91
CA LEU A 11 38.33 11.34 13.37
C LEU A 11 37.19 11.37 12.34
N LEU A 12 37.20 10.45 11.38
CA LEU A 12 36.02 10.15 10.58
C LEU A 12 35.00 9.45 11.49
N SER A 13 34.05 10.20 12.01
CA SER A 13 32.82 9.63 12.57
C SER A 13 32.00 9.05 11.42
N VAL A 14 32.05 7.72 11.25
CA VAL A 14 31.16 7.00 10.35
C VAL A 14 29.77 7.04 10.95
N ILE A 15 28.91 7.95 10.47
CA ILE A 15 27.50 7.98 10.85
C ILE A 15 26.84 6.79 10.16
N THR A 16 26.58 5.71 10.89
CA THR A 16 25.73 4.63 10.42
C THR A 16 24.27 5.06 10.59
N THR A 17 23.62 5.48 9.50
CA THR A 17 22.17 5.69 9.47
C THR A 17 21.46 4.35 9.67
N LYS A 18 20.83 4.17 10.83
CA LYS A 18 19.91 3.04 11.04
C LYS A 18 18.58 3.35 10.35
N ALA A 19 17.92 2.30 9.85
CA ALA A 19 16.53 2.41 9.41
C ALA A 19 15.67 2.89 10.59
N GLN A 20 14.80 3.87 10.32
CA GLN A 20 13.89 4.43 11.31
C GLN A 20 12.81 3.39 11.65
N ASP A 21 12.47 3.25 12.93
CA ASP A 21 11.35 2.41 13.33
C ASP A 21 10.02 3.14 13.10
N THR A 22 8.92 2.41 12.94
CA THR A 22 7.62 3.03 12.64
C THR A 22 7.12 3.88 13.80
N GLU A 23 7.39 3.47 15.02
CA GLU A 23 7.08 4.19 16.25
C GLU A 23 7.83 5.52 16.34
N ASP A 24 9.11 5.55 15.95
CA ASP A 24 9.90 6.78 15.89
C ASP A 24 9.33 7.73 14.82
N TYR A 25 8.95 7.19 13.66
CA TYR A 25 8.30 7.96 12.59
C TYR A 25 6.96 8.55 13.03
N ILE A 26 6.16 7.78 13.79
CA ILE A 26 4.91 8.27 14.36
C ILE A 26 5.20 9.43 15.32
N ALA A 27 6.16 9.27 16.24
CA ALA A 27 6.51 10.31 17.21
C ALA A 27 6.98 11.61 16.53
N GLU A 28 7.71 11.50 15.42
CA GLU A 28 8.20 12.64 14.64
C GLU A 28 7.08 13.40 13.93
N HIS A 29 6.07 12.70 13.40
CA HIS A 29 5.06 13.30 12.51
C HIS A 29 3.66 13.42 13.12
N VAL A 30 3.44 13.00 14.37
CA VAL A 30 2.11 13.04 14.99
C VAL A 30 1.60 14.46 15.15
N GLU A 31 2.44 15.42 15.54
CA GLU A 31 2.01 16.81 15.77
C GLU A 31 1.50 17.46 14.48
N VAL A 32 2.25 17.35 13.37
CA VAL A 32 1.82 17.85 12.05
C VAL A 32 0.56 17.15 11.56
N ALA A 33 0.42 15.85 11.78
CA ALA A 33 -0.79 15.12 11.38
C ALA A 33 -2.03 15.56 12.18
N GLN A 34 -1.88 15.86 13.47
CA GLN A 34 -2.97 16.38 14.30
C GLN A 34 -3.31 17.84 13.96
N GLU A 35 -2.32 18.67 13.64
CA GLU A 35 -2.55 20.03 13.13
C GLU A 35 -3.38 20.01 11.85
N LEU A 36 -2.92 19.24 10.86
CA LEU A 36 -3.65 19.06 9.60
C LEU A 36 -5.05 18.48 9.80
N MET A 37 -5.22 17.56 10.73
CA MET A 37 -6.55 17.04 11.09
C MET A 37 -7.45 18.15 11.61
N ARG A 38 -6.97 18.97 12.55
CA ARG A 38 -7.76 20.04 13.16
C ARG A 38 -8.17 21.06 12.11
N ASP A 39 -7.28 21.39 11.18
CA ASP A 39 -7.53 22.42 10.17
C ASP A 39 -8.38 21.91 9.01
N HIS A 40 -8.11 20.69 8.54
CA HIS A 40 -8.67 20.16 7.30
C HIS A 40 -9.68 19.03 7.49
N LYS A 41 -9.91 18.56 8.71
CA LYS A 41 -10.98 17.58 9.01
C LYS A 41 -10.77 16.20 8.36
N ILE A 42 -9.51 15.82 8.13
CA ILE A 42 -9.09 14.45 7.76
C ILE A 42 -8.51 13.79 9.01
N PRO A 43 -8.87 12.54 9.38
CA PRO A 43 -8.33 11.89 10.57
C PRO A 43 -6.79 11.88 10.58
N ALA A 44 -6.17 12.28 11.70
CA ALA A 44 -4.71 12.22 11.86
C ALA A 44 -4.19 10.80 11.63
N SER A 45 -4.95 9.80 12.08
CA SER A 45 -4.68 8.39 11.83
C SER A 45 -4.59 8.03 10.35
N ILE A 46 -5.37 8.67 9.48
CA ILE A 46 -5.30 8.46 8.03
C ILE A 46 -4.06 9.10 7.44
N ILE A 47 -3.76 10.33 7.83
CA ILE A 47 -2.57 11.06 7.35
C ILE A 47 -1.32 10.24 7.69
N LEU A 48 -1.17 9.84 8.97
CA LEU A 48 -0.03 9.01 9.43
C LEU A 48 0.00 7.64 8.75
N ALA A 49 -1.11 6.91 8.70
CA ALA A 49 -1.11 5.56 8.15
C ALA A 49 -0.79 5.53 6.65
N VAL A 50 -1.25 6.53 5.88
CA VAL A 50 -0.91 6.65 4.47
C VAL A 50 0.56 7.02 4.32
N ALA A 51 1.05 8.00 5.08
CA ALA A 51 2.46 8.39 5.06
C ALA A 51 3.37 7.19 5.35
N ILE A 52 3.13 6.47 6.45
CA ILE A 52 3.86 5.23 6.82
C ILE A 52 3.81 4.19 5.71
N HIS A 53 2.62 3.96 5.12
CA HIS A 53 2.43 2.94 4.09
C HIS A 53 3.20 3.26 2.80
N GLU A 54 3.14 4.50 2.33
CA GLU A 54 3.73 4.93 1.08
C GLU A 54 5.24 5.20 1.21
N SER A 55 5.69 5.69 2.38
CA SER A 55 7.09 6.04 2.66
C SER A 55 7.91 4.90 3.25
N ALA A 56 7.27 3.78 3.61
CA ALA A 56 7.85 2.72 4.43
C ALA A 56 8.38 3.25 5.78
N ALA A 57 7.58 4.08 6.47
CA ALA A 57 7.98 4.83 7.66
C ALA A 57 9.29 5.62 7.43
N GLY A 58 9.31 6.43 6.37
CA GLY A 58 10.45 7.28 6.00
C GLY A 58 11.62 6.54 5.34
N ASN A 59 11.65 5.20 5.36
CA ASN A 59 12.80 4.43 4.89
C ASN A 59 12.88 4.25 3.37
N SER A 60 11.84 4.64 2.61
CA SER A 60 11.87 4.55 1.16
C SER A 60 12.87 5.55 0.57
N ARG A 61 13.53 5.15 -0.52
CA ARG A 61 14.42 6.06 -1.27
C ARG A 61 13.70 7.32 -1.77
N ILE A 62 12.39 7.24 -2.02
CA ILE A 62 11.57 8.39 -2.43
C ILE A 62 11.39 9.37 -1.27
N ALA A 63 11.06 8.89 -0.08
CA ALA A 63 10.98 9.73 1.12
C ALA A 63 12.35 10.34 1.47
N GLN A 64 13.40 9.53 1.55
CA GLN A 64 14.73 9.99 2.00
C GLN A 64 15.39 11.03 1.09
N HIS A 65 15.14 11.00 -0.22
CA HIS A 65 15.79 11.92 -1.16
C HIS A 65 14.88 13.05 -1.64
N LEU A 66 13.56 12.85 -1.64
CA LEU A 66 12.60 13.79 -2.21
C LEU A 66 11.65 14.37 -1.16
N ASN A 67 11.78 13.97 0.10
CA ASN A 67 10.85 14.29 1.19
C ASN A 67 9.39 13.95 0.82
N ASN A 68 9.18 12.95 -0.03
CA ASN A 68 7.86 12.59 -0.55
C ASN A 68 7.31 11.36 0.17
N HIS A 69 6.50 11.60 1.19
CA HIS A 69 5.97 10.55 2.05
C HIS A 69 4.64 9.95 1.56
N PHE A 70 4.05 10.50 0.50
CA PHE A 70 2.72 10.13 0.00
C PHE A 70 2.74 9.58 -1.43
N GLY A 71 3.92 9.31 -1.99
CA GLY A 71 4.06 8.77 -3.33
C GLY A 71 3.46 9.66 -4.43
N VAL A 72 3.36 10.97 -4.20
CA VAL A 72 2.74 11.91 -5.15
C VAL A 72 3.63 12.05 -6.38
N LYS A 73 3.06 11.88 -7.57
CA LYS A 73 3.75 12.09 -8.84
C LYS A 73 3.74 13.56 -9.25
N GLY A 74 4.81 14.02 -9.88
CA GLY A 74 4.90 15.40 -10.32
C GLY A 74 6.31 15.82 -10.75
N PRO A 75 6.53 17.15 -10.89
CA PRO A 75 7.85 17.70 -11.19
C PRO A 75 8.88 17.26 -10.15
N ASN A 76 10.07 16.92 -10.63
CA ASN A 76 11.20 16.49 -9.83
C ASN A 76 12.46 17.21 -10.31
N ASN A 77 13.00 18.10 -9.49
CA ASN A 77 14.20 18.87 -9.81
C ASN A 77 15.46 18.34 -9.08
N ASN A 78 15.30 17.39 -8.15
CA ASN A 78 16.36 16.78 -7.38
C ASN A 78 17.54 16.25 -8.24
N ALA A 79 18.77 16.53 -7.81
CA ALA A 79 19.99 16.16 -8.53
C ALA A 79 20.41 14.70 -8.33
N ASP A 80 20.07 14.11 -7.18
CA ASP A 80 20.56 12.79 -6.74
C ASP A 80 19.74 11.64 -7.31
N ILE A 81 18.41 11.80 -7.40
CA ILE A 81 17.54 10.76 -7.93
C ILE A 81 16.59 11.30 -9.01
N ARG A 82 16.50 10.57 -10.13
CA ARG A 82 15.52 10.83 -11.19
C ARG A 82 14.36 9.84 -11.07
N SER A 83 13.15 10.35 -10.91
CA SER A 83 11.94 9.53 -10.79
C SER A 83 10.70 10.29 -11.30
N ALA A 84 9.55 9.62 -11.37
CA ALA A 84 8.26 10.25 -11.67
C ALA A 84 7.60 10.91 -10.43
N TYR A 85 8.22 10.79 -9.26
CA TYR A 85 7.71 11.28 -7.98
C TYR A 85 8.18 12.71 -7.74
N ARG A 86 7.27 13.53 -7.24
CA ARG A 86 7.53 14.94 -6.91
C ARG A 86 8.57 15.06 -5.80
N ASP A 87 9.40 16.11 -5.87
CA ASP A 87 10.26 16.54 -4.77
C ASP A 87 9.65 17.68 -3.94
N TYR A 88 9.99 17.68 -2.65
CA TYR A 88 9.54 18.65 -1.65
C TYR A 88 10.74 19.18 -0.85
N GLU A 89 10.60 20.40 -0.33
CA GLU A 89 11.64 21.03 0.50
C GLU A 89 11.75 20.36 1.87
N SER A 90 10.63 19.85 2.39
CA SER A 90 10.54 19.18 3.69
C SER A 90 9.46 18.09 3.67
N ASP A 91 9.47 17.25 4.71
CA ASP A 91 8.44 16.24 4.91
C ASP A 91 7.07 16.90 5.09
N GLU A 92 7.02 17.96 5.90
CA GLU A 92 5.83 18.77 6.18
C GLU A 92 5.17 19.31 4.89
N GLU A 93 5.95 19.78 3.92
CA GLU A 93 5.43 20.20 2.61
C GLU A 93 4.72 19.05 1.86
N SER A 94 5.21 17.82 1.99
CA SER A 94 4.54 16.65 1.42
C SER A 94 3.24 16.29 2.14
N TYR A 95 3.18 16.50 3.46
CA TYR A 95 1.98 16.33 4.28
C TYR A 95 0.91 17.37 3.90
N ASN A 96 1.28 18.64 3.83
CA ASN A 96 0.41 19.74 3.39
C ASN A 96 -0.16 19.46 1.98
N HIS A 97 0.70 19.08 1.03
CA HIS A 97 0.24 18.80 -0.33
C HIS A 97 -0.66 17.56 -0.41
N PHE A 98 -0.47 16.53 0.43
CA PHE A 98 -1.41 15.40 0.48
C PHE A 98 -2.82 15.85 0.86
N VAL A 99 -2.94 16.70 1.87
CA VAL A 99 -4.21 17.25 2.33
C VAL A 99 -4.84 18.15 1.26
N GLU A 100 -4.05 19.03 0.65
CA GLU A 100 -4.49 19.86 -0.48
C GLU A 100 -5.06 18.99 -1.62
N LEU A 101 -4.41 17.86 -1.95
CA LEU A 101 -4.92 16.95 -2.97
C LEU A 101 -6.27 16.34 -2.58
N MET A 102 -6.48 16.00 -1.30
CA MET A 102 -7.76 15.47 -0.83
C MET A 102 -8.87 16.52 -1.00
N GLU A 103 -8.60 17.77 -0.66
CA GLU A 103 -9.59 18.86 -0.71
C GLU A 103 -9.91 19.33 -2.13
N THR A 104 -8.88 19.45 -2.97
CA THR A 104 -9.01 20.17 -4.26
C THR A 104 -9.32 19.25 -5.44
N ARG A 105 -8.95 17.97 -5.38
CA ARG A 105 -9.10 17.07 -6.53
C ARG A 105 -10.49 16.42 -6.54
N ALA A 106 -11.17 16.52 -7.68
CA ALA A 106 -12.52 16.01 -7.88
C ALA A 106 -12.75 14.53 -7.47
N PRO A 107 -11.79 13.59 -7.61
CA PRO A 107 -11.98 12.23 -7.09
C PRO A 107 -12.09 12.15 -5.56
N PHE A 108 -11.46 13.06 -4.81
CA PHE A 108 -11.31 12.96 -3.36
C PHE A 108 -12.18 13.95 -2.58
N ASN A 109 -12.47 15.13 -3.13
CA ASN A 109 -13.17 16.19 -2.39
C ASN A 109 -14.58 15.80 -1.88
N GLY A 110 -15.27 14.89 -2.59
CA GLY A 110 -16.56 14.35 -2.16
C GLY A 110 -16.51 13.49 -0.90
N LEU A 111 -15.31 13.12 -0.41
CA LEU A 111 -15.14 12.35 0.81
C LEU A 111 -15.50 13.15 2.06
N PHE A 112 -15.23 14.46 2.06
CA PHE A 112 -15.48 15.36 3.20
C PHE A 112 -16.97 15.50 3.54
N GLY A 113 -17.84 15.40 2.52
CA GLY A 113 -19.30 15.38 2.74
C GLY A 113 -19.85 13.98 3.07
N LYS A 114 -19.01 12.94 3.04
CA LYS A 114 -19.44 11.54 3.15
C LYS A 114 -18.99 10.88 4.45
N TYR A 115 -17.84 11.27 4.97
CA TYR A 115 -17.23 10.68 6.15
C TYR A 115 -17.00 11.78 7.18
N ASP A 116 -17.31 11.48 8.44
CA ASP A 116 -16.90 12.36 9.54
C ASP A 116 -15.37 12.35 9.68
N GLN A 117 -14.84 13.36 10.38
CA GLN A 117 -13.40 13.57 10.56
C GLN A 117 -12.71 12.49 11.42
N TYR A 118 -13.44 11.55 11.99
CA TYR A 118 -12.92 10.50 12.87
C TYR A 118 -13.01 9.10 12.24
N ASP A 119 -13.76 8.94 11.15
CA ASP A 119 -14.03 7.66 10.49
C ASP A 119 -12.91 7.23 9.53
N TYR A 120 -11.76 6.87 10.10
CA TYR A 120 -10.60 6.39 9.34
C TYR A 120 -10.95 5.20 8.41
N LYS A 121 -11.86 4.32 8.82
CA LYS A 121 -12.29 3.18 8.00
C LYS A 121 -13.08 3.61 6.76
N GLY A 122 -13.90 4.65 6.90
CA GLY A 122 -14.60 5.31 5.80
C GLY A 122 -13.62 6.00 4.85
N TRP A 123 -12.76 6.84 5.40
CA TRP A 123 -11.73 7.58 4.67
C TRP A 123 -10.80 6.67 3.86
N ALA A 124 -10.17 5.65 4.48
CA ALA A 124 -9.28 4.74 3.77
C ALA A 124 -9.98 4.03 2.59
N ARG A 125 -11.22 3.57 2.79
CA ARG A 125 -11.98 2.94 1.70
C ARG A 125 -12.42 3.94 0.64
N GLY A 126 -12.72 5.17 1.05
CA GLY A 126 -13.02 6.31 0.19
C GLY A 126 -11.86 6.61 -0.75
N ILE A 127 -10.69 6.91 -0.19
CA ILE A 127 -9.46 7.24 -0.91
C ILE A 127 -9.11 6.15 -1.92
N GLN A 128 -9.20 4.86 -1.54
CA GLN A 128 -8.97 3.76 -2.48
C GLN A 128 -9.97 3.76 -3.65
N ARG A 129 -11.27 3.89 -3.36
CA ARG A 129 -12.31 3.89 -4.42
C ARG A 129 -12.22 5.10 -5.34
N SER A 130 -11.67 6.20 -4.83
CA SER A 130 -11.38 7.41 -5.58
C SER A 130 -10.11 7.31 -6.44
N GLY A 131 -9.38 6.18 -6.35
CA GLY A 131 -8.29 5.86 -7.29
C GLY A 131 -6.90 6.30 -6.87
N TYR A 132 -6.67 6.61 -5.57
CA TYR A 132 -5.35 6.95 -5.05
C TYR A 132 -4.31 5.85 -5.31
N ALA A 133 -4.69 4.59 -5.07
CA ALA A 133 -3.86 3.42 -5.32
C ALA A 133 -4.57 2.38 -6.21
N GLN A 134 -3.81 1.72 -7.09
CA GLN A 134 -4.32 0.61 -7.93
C GLN A 134 -4.52 -0.68 -7.13
N SER A 135 -3.86 -0.81 -5.97
CA SER A 135 -3.94 -2.01 -5.14
C SER A 135 -5.35 -2.20 -4.57
N ARG A 136 -5.88 -3.42 -4.73
CA ARG A 136 -7.19 -3.80 -4.20
C ARG A 136 -7.20 -3.97 -2.67
N THR A 137 -6.02 -4.02 -2.06
CA THR A 137 -5.82 -4.23 -0.62
C THR A 137 -5.32 -2.98 0.09
N TRP A 138 -5.11 -1.88 -0.63
CA TRP A 138 -4.54 -0.65 -0.07
C TRP A 138 -5.30 -0.17 1.17
N ALA A 139 -6.63 -0.02 1.08
CA ALA A 139 -7.45 0.41 2.20
C ALA A 139 -7.37 -0.54 3.39
N SER A 140 -7.31 -1.85 3.15
CA SER A 140 -7.13 -2.82 4.24
C SER A 140 -5.74 -2.75 4.87
N GLN A 141 -4.71 -2.39 4.10
CA GLN A 141 -3.34 -2.21 4.61
C GLN A 141 -3.24 -0.93 5.45
N VAL A 142 -3.83 0.16 4.99
CA VAL A 142 -3.94 1.43 5.74
C VAL A 142 -4.73 1.22 7.04
N ILE A 143 -5.92 0.59 6.98
CA ILE A 143 -6.72 0.28 8.17
C ILE A 143 -5.93 -0.60 9.14
N ALA A 144 -5.24 -1.63 8.64
CA ALA A 144 -4.40 -2.49 9.49
C ALA A 144 -3.24 -1.72 10.12
N MET A 145 -2.71 -0.69 9.46
CA MET A 145 -1.68 0.18 10.03
C MET A 145 -2.25 1.00 11.19
N VAL A 146 -3.41 1.65 10.98
CA VAL A 146 -4.12 2.39 12.03
C VAL A 146 -4.40 1.50 13.24
N ASP A 147 -4.91 0.28 13.00
CA ASP A 147 -5.25 -0.66 14.07
C ASP A 147 -3.99 -1.21 14.78
N LYS A 148 -2.90 -1.46 14.05
CA LYS A 148 -1.66 -2.04 14.62
C LYS A 148 -0.94 -1.07 15.55
N TYR A 149 -0.92 0.20 15.19
CA TYR A 149 -0.20 1.26 15.92
C TYR A 149 -1.13 2.14 16.76
N ASP A 150 -2.40 1.73 16.91
CA ASP A 150 -3.44 2.47 17.61
C ASP A 150 -3.50 3.96 17.20
N LEU A 151 -3.27 4.28 15.92
CA LEU A 151 -3.14 5.67 15.45
C LEU A 151 -4.42 6.47 15.63
N TYR A 152 -5.56 5.79 15.77
CA TYR A 152 -6.84 6.41 16.05
C TYR A 152 -6.88 7.16 17.39
N GLN A 153 -5.92 6.92 18.30
CA GLN A 153 -5.79 7.68 19.54
C GLN A 153 -5.45 9.16 19.27
N TYR A 154 -4.85 9.46 18.12
CA TYR A 154 -4.48 10.82 17.70
C TYR A 154 -5.62 11.56 17.00
N ASP A 155 -6.76 10.89 16.74
CA ASP A 155 -7.90 11.50 16.07
C ASP A 155 -8.71 12.47 16.96
N GLU A 156 -8.29 12.71 18.21
CA GLU A 156 -8.97 13.63 19.17
C GLU A 156 -10.49 13.39 19.27
N ARG A 157 -10.90 12.11 19.28
CA ARG A 157 -12.32 11.74 19.28
C ARG A 157 -13.01 12.15 20.58
N PRO A 158 -14.24 12.70 20.51
CA PRO A 158 -15.08 12.89 21.69
C PRO A 158 -15.30 11.59 22.44
N GLU A 159 -15.47 11.66 23.76
CA GLU A 159 -15.71 10.48 24.61
C GLU A 159 -16.96 9.67 24.20
N ASP A 160 -17.99 10.36 23.68
CA ASP A 160 -19.24 9.77 23.23
C ASP A 160 -19.22 9.36 21.75
N TYR A 161 -18.06 9.41 21.08
CA TYR A 161 -17.95 9.04 19.67
C TYR A 161 -18.28 7.56 19.44
N VAL A 162 -19.28 7.31 18.60
CA VAL A 162 -19.67 5.98 18.16
C VAL A 162 -19.18 5.76 16.73
N ALA A 163 -18.18 4.89 16.57
CA ALA A 163 -17.65 4.57 15.25
C ALA A 163 -18.72 3.93 14.34
N PRO A 164 -18.82 4.32 13.06
CA PRO A 164 -19.79 3.76 12.14
C PRO A 164 -19.56 2.25 11.92
N VAL A 165 -20.66 1.49 11.98
CA VAL A 165 -20.62 0.03 11.82
C VAL A 165 -20.61 -0.32 10.34
N TYR A 166 -19.44 -0.74 9.86
CA TYR A 166 -19.29 -1.30 8.53
C TYR A 166 -19.61 -2.79 8.52
N LYS A 167 -20.56 -3.20 7.66
CA LYS A 167 -20.74 -4.62 7.36
C LYS A 167 -19.41 -5.17 6.85
N ALA A 168 -18.81 -6.08 7.61
CA ALA A 168 -17.59 -6.74 7.18
C ALA A 168 -17.84 -7.37 5.80
N PRO A 169 -16.93 -7.20 4.82
CA PRO A 169 -17.06 -7.92 3.57
C PRO A 169 -17.06 -9.40 3.91
N VAL A 170 -18.11 -10.12 3.51
CA VAL A 170 -18.20 -11.55 3.74
C VAL A 170 -17.08 -12.19 2.93
N TYR A 171 -15.95 -12.47 3.56
CA TYR A 171 -14.81 -13.07 2.91
C TYR A 171 -15.17 -14.51 2.57
N HIS A 172 -15.66 -14.71 1.35
CA HIS A 172 -15.79 -16.04 0.78
C HIS A 172 -14.36 -16.50 0.53
N ARG A 173 -13.78 -17.24 1.49
CA ARG A 173 -12.47 -17.87 1.31
C ARG A 173 -12.54 -18.64 0.02
N LYS A 174 -11.91 -18.11 -1.03
CA LYS A 174 -11.86 -18.75 -2.34
C LYS A 174 -11.18 -20.09 -2.10
N LYS A 175 -11.99 -21.16 -2.01
CA LYS A 175 -11.51 -22.51 -1.74
C LYS A 175 -10.45 -22.77 -2.80
N ARG A 176 -9.18 -22.88 -2.39
CA ARG A 176 -8.08 -23.18 -3.32
C ARG A 176 -8.49 -24.45 -4.07
N SER A 177 -8.81 -24.31 -5.35
CA SER A 177 -9.07 -25.44 -6.24
C SER A 177 -7.74 -26.17 -6.38
N THR A 178 -7.53 -27.24 -5.60
CA THR A 178 -6.43 -28.17 -5.82
C THR A 178 -6.64 -28.75 -7.22
N SER A 179 -5.89 -28.24 -8.19
CA SER A 179 -5.99 -28.72 -9.56
C SER A 179 -5.40 -30.13 -9.61
N ARG A 180 -6.28 -31.12 -9.74
CA ARG A 180 -5.86 -32.52 -9.90
C ARG A 180 -5.31 -32.70 -11.30
N ILE A 181 -4.28 -33.52 -11.45
CA ILE A 181 -3.59 -33.74 -12.74
C ILE A 181 -3.89 -35.14 -13.24
N TYR A 182 -4.24 -35.23 -14.52
CA TYR A 182 -4.38 -36.48 -15.26
C TYR A 182 -3.25 -36.57 -16.30
N ILE A 183 -2.62 -37.73 -16.41
CA ILE A 183 -1.61 -38.00 -17.45
C ILE A 183 -2.32 -38.74 -18.58
N VAL A 184 -2.34 -38.12 -19.76
CA VAL A 184 -2.97 -38.65 -20.97
C VAL A 184 -2.32 -39.97 -21.37
N LYS A 185 -3.11 -40.99 -21.65
CA LYS A 185 -2.65 -42.30 -22.15
C LYS A 185 -2.88 -42.41 -23.66
N ALA A 186 -2.20 -43.36 -24.29
CA ALA A 186 -2.49 -43.69 -25.69
C ALA A 186 -3.97 -44.08 -25.85
N GLY A 187 -4.66 -43.47 -26.82
CA GLY A 187 -6.10 -43.67 -27.05
C GLY A 187 -7.04 -42.73 -26.27
N ASP A 188 -6.54 -41.90 -25.36
CA ASP A 188 -7.38 -40.92 -24.66
C ASP A 188 -7.83 -39.78 -25.57
N ASN A 189 -9.05 -39.30 -25.36
CA ASN A 189 -9.56 -38.04 -25.92
C ASN A 189 -10.14 -37.15 -24.81
N LEU A 190 -10.25 -35.84 -25.08
CA LEU A 190 -10.74 -34.88 -24.07
C LEU A 190 -12.14 -35.20 -23.56
N GLY A 191 -13.02 -35.76 -24.40
CA GLY A 191 -14.37 -36.15 -24.00
C GLY A 191 -14.37 -37.27 -22.97
N ALA A 192 -13.61 -38.33 -23.22
CA ALA A 192 -13.45 -39.45 -22.30
C ALA A 192 -12.81 -39.02 -20.97
N ILE A 193 -11.77 -38.16 -21.02
CA ILE A 193 -11.13 -37.62 -19.82
C ILE A 193 -12.11 -36.74 -19.03
N ALA A 194 -12.84 -35.85 -19.71
CA ALA A 194 -13.82 -34.97 -19.08
C ALA A 194 -14.90 -35.76 -18.35
N LYS A 195 -15.50 -36.75 -19.01
CA LYS A 195 -16.50 -37.66 -18.42
C LYS A 195 -15.92 -38.40 -17.21
N LYS A 196 -14.74 -39.00 -17.35
CA LYS A 196 -14.06 -39.75 -16.28
C LYS A 196 -13.72 -38.88 -15.06
N LYS A 197 -13.47 -37.59 -15.27
CA LYS A 197 -13.07 -36.64 -14.23
C LYS A 197 -14.21 -35.76 -13.72
N GLY A 198 -15.45 -35.99 -14.17
CA GLY A 198 -16.62 -35.23 -13.75
C GLY A 198 -16.55 -33.75 -14.15
N THR A 199 -16.04 -33.46 -15.34
CA THR A 199 -15.91 -32.10 -15.87
C THR A 199 -16.30 -32.06 -17.35
N THR A 200 -16.16 -30.91 -18.01
CA THR A 200 -16.46 -30.75 -19.44
C THR A 200 -15.19 -30.51 -20.25
N VAL A 201 -15.23 -30.85 -21.54
CA VAL A 201 -14.14 -30.56 -22.48
C VAL A 201 -13.79 -29.07 -22.46
N LYS A 202 -14.80 -28.20 -22.47
CA LYS A 202 -14.63 -26.74 -22.36
C LYS A 202 -13.88 -26.34 -21.09
N THR A 203 -14.21 -26.95 -19.96
CA THR A 203 -13.55 -26.68 -18.66
C THR A 203 -12.10 -27.15 -18.67
N LEU A 204 -11.83 -28.37 -19.16
CA LEU A 204 -10.47 -28.88 -19.32
C LEU A 204 -9.62 -27.99 -20.21
N MET A 205 -10.14 -27.63 -21.39
CA MET A 205 -9.42 -26.78 -22.34
C MET A 205 -9.13 -25.40 -21.73
N LYS A 206 -10.12 -24.77 -21.08
CA LYS A 206 -9.94 -23.49 -20.39
C LYS A 206 -8.90 -23.59 -19.27
N LYS A 207 -8.95 -24.64 -18.45
CA LYS A 207 -8.03 -24.85 -17.31
C LYS A 207 -6.58 -25.12 -17.74
N ASN A 208 -6.39 -25.59 -18.97
CA ASN A 208 -5.08 -25.93 -19.53
C ASN A 208 -4.65 -25.01 -20.68
N GLY A 209 -5.34 -23.89 -20.92
CA GLY A 209 -4.98 -22.93 -21.97
C GLY A 209 -5.05 -23.50 -23.40
N MET A 210 -5.84 -24.55 -23.63
CA MET A 210 -5.91 -25.23 -24.92
C MET A 210 -6.88 -24.51 -25.87
N LYS A 211 -6.38 -24.13 -27.06
CA LYS A 211 -7.21 -23.54 -28.13
C LYS A 211 -7.83 -24.60 -29.06
N ARG A 212 -7.25 -25.81 -29.09
CA ARG A 212 -7.70 -26.94 -29.93
C ARG A 212 -7.71 -28.23 -29.10
N ALA A 213 -8.52 -29.20 -29.51
CA ALA A 213 -8.75 -30.45 -28.77
C ALA A 213 -7.63 -31.51 -28.92
N ASN A 214 -6.39 -31.09 -29.21
CA ASN A 214 -5.29 -32.01 -29.49
C ASN A 214 -4.66 -32.48 -28.18
N LEU A 215 -4.54 -33.80 -28.03
CA LEU A 215 -3.89 -34.44 -26.88
C LEU A 215 -2.73 -35.31 -27.34
N LYS A 216 -1.67 -35.34 -26.53
CA LYS A 216 -0.54 -36.25 -26.71
C LYS A 216 -0.44 -37.21 -25.51
N PRO A 217 -0.15 -38.51 -25.71
CA PRO A 217 0.21 -39.40 -24.62
C PRO A 217 1.34 -38.78 -23.76
N GLY A 218 1.23 -38.90 -22.44
CA GLY A 218 2.13 -38.27 -21.47
C GLY A 218 1.77 -36.83 -21.08
N GLN A 219 0.87 -36.16 -21.80
CA GLN A 219 0.48 -34.78 -21.49
C GLN A 219 -0.24 -34.69 -20.13
N ARG A 220 0.13 -33.68 -19.34
CA ARG A 220 -0.49 -33.41 -18.03
C ARG A 220 -1.67 -32.45 -18.21
N ILE A 221 -2.85 -32.93 -17.85
CA ILE A 221 -4.12 -32.18 -17.92
C ILE A 221 -4.63 -31.89 -16.52
N LYS A 222 -4.76 -30.60 -16.18
CA LYS A 222 -5.43 -30.12 -14.97
C LYS A 222 -6.93 -30.31 -15.13
N PHE A 223 -7.60 -30.91 -14.14
CA PHE A 223 -9.05 -31.06 -14.08
C PHE A 223 -9.60 -30.59 -12.73
#